data_AF-A0A933A1F1-F1
#
_entry.id   AF-A0A933A1F1-F1
#
_cell.length_a   1.000
_cell.length_b   1.000
_cell.length_c   1.000
_cell.angle_alpha   90.00
_cell.angle_beta   90.00
_cell.angle_gamma   90.00
#
_symmetry.space_group_name_H-M   'P 1'
#
loop_
_entity.id
_entity.type
_entity.pdbx_description
1 polymer ?
#
loop_
_entity_poly.entity_id
_entity_poly.type
_entity_poly.pdbx_seq_one_letter_code
_entity_poly.pdbx_strand_id
1 'polypeptide(L)' 'AAEWTIGEQRLFTKAGWTPFVGRRVRGRVVATLVRGVQVYRDGAIVAVPGHGRFLSPPSRAA' A
#
# COMPACT_ATOMS: atom_id res chain seq x y z
N ALA A 1 3.91 -4.97 18.20
CA ALA A 1 3.23 -4.39 17.02
C ALA A 1 2.55 -3.10 17.44
N ALA A 2 2.70 -2.03 16.67
CA ALA A 2 2.15 -0.71 17.02
C ALA A 2 0.61 -0.72 16.99
N GLU A 3 -0.02 -0.08 17.97
CA GLU A 3 -1.45 0.25 17.95
C GLU A 3 -1.66 1.65 17.38
N TRP A 4 -2.73 1.83 16.62
CA TRP A 4 -3.09 3.12 16.02
C TRP A 4 -4.57 3.16 15.63
N THR A 5 -5.08 4.37 15.36
CA THR A 5 -6.47 4.59 14.94
C THR A 5 -6.53 4.91 13.45
N ILE A 6 -7.40 4.23 12.72
CA ILE A 6 -7.62 4.51 11.31
C ILE A 6 -8.23 5.91 11.14
N GLY A 7 -7.69 6.69 10.21
CA GLY A 7 -8.15 8.06 9.91
C GLY A 7 -7.29 9.18 10.49
N GLU A 8 -6.38 8.89 11.42
CA GLU A 8 -5.41 9.88 11.94
C GLU A 8 -4.36 10.30 10.91
N GLN A 9 -4.21 9.52 9.85
CA GLN A 9 -3.23 9.77 8.79
C GLN A 9 -3.90 9.82 7.42
N ARG A 10 -3.25 10.56 6.51
CA ARG A 10 -3.72 10.71 5.14
C ARG A 10 -3.75 9.36 4.42
N LEU A 11 -4.87 9.09 3.74
CA LEU A 11 -5.00 7.95 2.85
C LEU A 11 -4.37 8.28 1.49
N PHE A 12 -3.67 7.31 0.89
CA PHE A 12 -3.13 7.46 -0.47
C PHE A 12 -4.21 7.39 -1.56
N THR A 13 -5.39 6.87 -1.23
CA THR A 13 -6.50 6.77 -2.18
C THR A 13 -6.98 8.18 -2.54
N LYS A 14 -7.43 8.37 -3.79
CA LYS A 14 -7.99 9.66 -4.23
C LYS A 14 -9.29 10.03 -3.51
N ALA A 15 -10.01 9.05 -2.97
CA ALA A 15 -11.27 9.27 -2.27
C ALA A 15 -11.10 10.08 -0.97
N GLY A 16 -9.95 9.96 -0.30
CA GLY A 16 -9.67 10.72 0.92
C GLY A 16 -10.45 10.30 2.17
N TRP A 17 -11.32 9.29 2.10
CA TRP A 17 -12.10 8.78 3.23
C TRP A 17 -12.12 7.24 3.28
N THR A 18 -12.54 6.69 4.43
CA THR A 18 -12.74 5.26 4.66
C THR A 18 -13.85 5.04 5.68
N PRO A 19 -14.67 3.97 5.58
CA PRO A 19 -15.70 3.66 6.58
C PRO A 19 -15.11 3.21 7.93
N PHE A 20 -13.80 2.97 8.00
CA PHE A 20 -13.13 2.47 9.20
C PHE A 20 -12.55 3.57 10.10
N VAL A 21 -12.81 4.85 9.80
CA VAL A 21 -12.32 5.97 10.64
C VAL A 21 -12.73 5.76 12.09
N GLY A 22 -11.80 6.01 13.03
CA GLY A 22 -12.01 5.84 14.47
C GLY A 22 -11.78 4.41 14.98
N ARG A 23 -11.60 3.43 14.10
CA ARG A 23 -11.31 2.05 14.52
C ARG A 23 -9.86 1.92 15.00
N ARG A 24 -9.69 1.41 16.21
CA ARG A 24 -8.37 1.04 16.78
C ARG A 24 -7.92 -0.31 16.23
N VAL A 25 -6.69 -0.39 15.75
CA VAL A 25 -6.10 -1.60 15.17
C VAL A 25 -4.68 -1.80 15.66
N ARG A 26 -4.19 -3.04 15.57
CA ARG A 26 -2.83 -3.44 15.95
C ARG A 26 -2.08 -3.97 14.74
N GLY A 27 -0.86 -3.47 14.53
CA GLY A 27 -0.05 -3.76 13.35
C GLY A 27 -0.15 -2.65 12.30
N ARG A 28 0.97 -2.41 11.63
CA ARG A 28 1.11 -1.38 10.59
C ARG A 28 2.16 -1.83 9.58
N VAL A 29 1.93 -1.55 8.30
CA VAL A 29 2.92 -1.80 7.24
C VAL A 29 4.13 -0.89 7.48
N VAL A 30 5.31 -1.48 7.62
CA VAL A 30 6.58 -0.74 7.79
C VAL A 30 7.29 -0.59 6.44
N ALA A 31 7.33 -1.66 5.65
CA ALA A 31 7.96 -1.64 4.33
C ALA A 31 7.25 -2.59 3.36
N THR A 32 7.30 -2.26 2.07
CA THR A 32 6.86 -3.14 0.98
C THR A 32 7.97 -3.20 -0.06
N LEU A 33 8.30 -4.40 -0.52
CA LEU A 33 9.25 -4.63 -1.60
C LEU A 33 8.51 -5.19 -2.82
N VAL A 34 8.85 -4.70 -4.00
CA VAL A 34 8.38 -5.22 -5.30
C VAL A 34 9.61 -5.57 -6.12
N ARG A 35 9.75 -6.85 -6.47
CA ARG A 35 10.90 -7.37 -7.24
C ARG A 35 12.26 -6.96 -6.62
N GLY A 36 12.36 -7.06 -5.29
CA GLY A 36 13.56 -6.70 -4.53
C GLY A 36 13.76 -5.19 -4.26
N VAL A 37 12.92 -4.32 -4.83
CA VAL A 37 13.02 -2.86 -4.66
C VAL A 37 12.03 -2.39 -3.60
N GLN A 38 12.47 -1.59 -2.62
CA GLN A 38 11.59 -0.99 -1.62
C GLN A 38 10.70 0.08 -2.30
N VAL A 39 9.38 -0.10 -2.26
CA VAL A 39 8.39 0.80 -2.90
C VAL A 39 7.58 1.61 -1.90
N TYR A 40 7.53 1.15 -0.66
CA TYR A 40 6.87 1.83 0.46
C TYR A 40 7.74 1.68 1.70
N ARG A 41 7.83 2.74 2.50
CA ARG A 41 8.56 2.74 3.75
C ARG A 41 8.00 3.79 4.71
N ASP A 42 7.79 3.39 5.97
CA ASP A 42 7.51 4.28 7.09
C ASP A 42 6.42 5.34 6.82
N GLY A 43 5.32 4.94 6.17
CA GLY A 43 4.22 5.88 5.88
C GLY A 43 4.31 6.59 4.54
N ALA A 44 5.33 6.36 3.72
CA ALA A 44 5.54 7.04 2.44
C ALA A 44 5.71 6.07 1.26
N ILE A 45 5.20 6.47 0.10
CA ILE A 45 5.52 5.84 -1.19
C ILE A 45 6.89 6.36 -1.63
N VAL A 46 7.85 5.46 -1.83
CA VAL A 46 9.22 5.80 -2.25
C VAL A 46 9.54 5.35 -3.67
N ALA A 47 8.60 4.65 -4.33
CA ALA A 47 8.72 4.31 -5.74
C ALA A 47 8.41 5.49 -6.67
N VAL A 48 9.09 5.53 -7.81
CA VAL A 48 8.80 6.47 -8.89
C VAL A 48 7.59 5.98 -9.71
N PRO A 49 6.68 6.88 -10.14
CA PRO A 49 5.61 6.53 -11.08
C PRO A 49 6.15 5.77 -12.30
N GLY A 50 5.46 4.68 -12.69
CA GLY A 50 5.92 3.79 -13.76
C GLY A 50 6.74 2.58 -13.29
N HIS A 51 7.07 2.44 -12.00
CA HIS A 51 7.76 1.25 -11.49
C HIS A 51 6.94 -0.05 -11.65
N GLY A 52 5.61 0.04 -11.66
CA GLY A 52 4.74 -1.12 -11.91
C GLY A 52 4.91 -1.66 -13.33
N ARG A 53 4.68 -2.97 -13.51
CA ARG A 53 4.60 -3.59 -14.84
C ARG A 53 3.29 -4.36 -14.95
N PHE A 54 2.63 -4.27 -16.10
CA PHE A 54 1.50 -5.14 -16.40
C PHE A 54 1.98 -6.58 -16.49
N LEU A 55 1.23 -7.50 -15.89
CA LEU A 55 1.46 -8.93 -16.01
C LEU A 55 0.32 -9.49 -16.86
N SER A 56 0.62 -9.84 -18.11
CA SER A 56 -0.33 -10.55 -18.94
C SER A 56 -0.48 -11.98 -18.42
N PRO A 57 -1.70 -12.54 -18.38
CA PRO A 57 -1.88 -13.97 -18.21
C PRO A 57 -1.05 -14.71 -19.28
N PRO A 58 -0.51 -15.90 -18.98
CA PRO A 58 0.08 -16.72 -20.02
C PRO A 58 -0.95 -16.96 -21.12
N SER A 59 -0.53 -16.86 -22.39
CA SER A 59 -1.39 -17.29 -23.49
C SER A 59 -1.76 -18.74 -23.25
N ARG A 60 -3.05 -19.07 -23.21
CA ARG A 60 -3.46 -20.45 -23.43
C ARG A 60 -2.96 -20.83 -24.82
N ALA A 61 -1.90 -21.63 -24.88
CA ALA A 61 -1.63 -22.37 -26.11
C ALA A 61 -2.90 -23.18 -26.41
N ALA A 62 -3.37 -23.07 -27.65
CA ALA A 62 -4.49 -23.85 -28.15
C ALA A 62 -4.18 -25.35 -28.11
#